data_AF-M0ZSA4-F1
#
_entry.id   AF-M0ZSA4-F1
#
_cell.length_a   1.000
_cell.length_b   1.000
_cell.length_c   1.000
_cell.angle_alpha   90.00
_cell.angle_beta   90.00
_cell.angle_gamma   90.00
#
_symmetry.space_group_name_H-M   'P 1'
#
loop_
_entity.id
_entity.type
_entity.pdbx_description
1 polymer ?
#
loop_
_entity_poly.entity_id
_entity_poly.type
_entity_poly.pdbx_seq_one_letter_code
_entity_poly.pdbx_strand_id
1 'polypeptide(L)'
;MASDVVLKDLKLKAEALNSLKLPVTVKAGFVGTITLKVPWKGLGKEPVIVLIDRVFILAHPVVDGRSLKEEDREKLFEAKLQQIEVNTRLMQFFFCPERKK
;
A
#
# COMPACT_ATOMS: atom_id res chain seq x y z
N MET A 1 24.43 -25.85 9.44
CA MET A 1 23.97 -24.46 9.29
C MET A 1 22.76 -24.51 8.36
N ALA A 2 21.57 -24.18 8.83
CA ALA A 2 20.40 -24.05 7.95
C ALA A 2 20.53 -22.69 7.25
N SER A 3 20.49 -22.68 5.92
CA SER A 3 20.54 -21.45 5.15
C SER A 3 19.15 -20.84 5.07
N ASP A 4 19.02 -19.65 5.65
CA ASP A 4 17.83 -18.81 5.47
C ASP A 4 17.89 -18.16 4.08
N VAL A 5 16.74 -18.08 3.42
CA VAL A 5 16.60 -17.39 2.14
C VAL A 5 16.08 -16.00 2.41
N VAL A 6 16.83 -14.96 2.03
CA VAL A 6 16.46 -13.57 2.23
C VAL A 6 16.26 -12.89 0.89
N LEU A 7 15.07 -12.33 0.71
CA LEU A 7 14.70 -11.52 -0.44
C LEU A 7 14.49 -10.08 0.01
N LYS A 8 14.97 -9.12 -0.76
CA LYS A 8 14.90 -7.69 -0.44
C LYS A 8 14.28 -6.90 -1.57
N ASP A 9 13.75 -5.73 -1.22
CA ASP A 9 13.25 -4.70 -2.14
C ASP A 9 12.24 -5.25 -3.16
N LEU A 10 11.25 -5.98 -2.64
CA LEU A 10 10.29 -6.71 -3.45
C LEU A 10 9.09 -5.83 -3.81
N LYS A 11 8.77 -5.77 -5.10
CA LYS A 11 7.52 -5.17 -5.57
C LYS A 11 6.38 -6.18 -5.45
N LEU A 12 5.33 -5.82 -4.71
CA LEU A 12 4.14 -6.66 -4.59
C LEU A 12 3.23 -6.46 -5.79
N LYS A 13 2.74 -7.58 -6.31
CA LYS A 13 1.62 -7.59 -7.26
C LYS A 13 0.34 -7.23 -6.51
N ALA A 14 -0.44 -6.30 -7.06
CA ALA A 14 -1.71 -5.88 -6.45
C ALA A 14 -2.66 -7.07 -6.27
N GLU A 15 -2.63 -8.02 -7.21
CA GLU A 15 -3.45 -9.23 -7.20
C GLU A 15 -3.12 -10.15 -6.01
N ALA A 16 -1.84 -10.21 -5.61
CA ALA A 16 -1.41 -11.02 -4.46
C ALA A 16 -1.95 -10.48 -3.13
N LEU A 17 -2.17 -9.16 -3.05
CA LEU A 17 -2.76 -8.51 -1.88
C LEU A 17 -4.29 -8.64 -1.86
N ASN A 18 -4.94 -8.78 -3.01
CA ASN A 18 -6.37 -9.07 -3.07
C ASN A 18 -6.70 -10.44 -2.42
N SER A 19 -5.78 -11.41 -2.47
CA SER A 19 -5.93 -12.70 -1.77
C SER A 19 -6.03 -12.56 -0.25
N LEU A 20 -5.53 -11.45 0.32
CA LEU A 20 -5.64 -11.16 1.76
C LEU A 20 -7.02 -10.63 2.17
N LYS A 21 -7.96 -10.46 1.22
CA LYS A 21 -9.35 -10.00 1.47
C LYS A 21 -9.44 -8.73 2.32
N LEU A 22 -8.54 -7.78 2.08
CA LEU A 22 -8.55 -6.50 2.80
C LEU A 22 -9.75 -5.64 2.34
N PRO A 23 -10.38 -4.85 3.21
CA PRO A 23 -11.50 -3.97 2.87
C PRO A 23 -11.05 -2.69 2.13
N VAL A 24 -10.00 -2.80 1.32
CA VAL A 24 -9.41 -1.71 0.54
C VAL A 24 -8.92 -2.27 -0.79
N THR A 25 -9.05 -1.48 -1.86
CA THR A 25 -8.48 -1.85 -3.15
C THR A 25 -7.02 -1.42 -3.19
N VAL A 26 -6.11 -2.38 -3.40
CA VAL A 26 -4.68 -2.09 -3.50
C VAL A 26 -4.29 -1.77 -4.94
N LYS A 27 -3.58 -0.65 -5.16
CA LYS A 27 -3.04 -0.26 -6.48
C LYS A 27 -1.59 -0.68 -6.66
N ALA A 28 -0.78 -0.57 -5.61
CA ALA A 28 0.62 -0.95 -5.62
C ALA A 28 1.07 -1.33 -4.21
N GLY A 29 2.13 -2.13 -4.11
CA GLY A 29 2.76 -2.44 -2.83
C GLY A 29 4.24 -2.77 -2.97
N PHE A 30 4.94 -2.67 -1.85
CA PHE A 30 6.37 -2.93 -1.74
C PHE A 30 6.66 -3.60 -0.39
N VAL A 31 7.62 -4.53 -0.38
CA VAL A 31 8.12 -5.19 0.83
C VAL A 31 9.61 -4.97 0.92
N GLY A 32 10.06 -4.47 2.07
CA GLY A 32 11.48 -4.26 2.32
C GLY A 32 12.24 -5.57 2.36
N THR A 33 11.81 -6.54 3.16
CA THR A 33 12.52 -7.84 3.25
C THR A 33 11.56 -8.99 3.56
N ILE A 34 11.74 -10.12 2.87
CA ILE A 34 11.12 -11.40 3.20
C ILE A 34 12.22 -12.40 3.53
N THR A 35 12.14 -13.00 4.71
CA THR A 35 13.05 -14.06 5.15
C THR A 35 12.29 -15.37 5.24
N LEU A 36 12.71 -16.38 4.49
CA LEU A 36 12.20 -17.75 4.59
C LEU A 36 13.20 -18.59 5.38
N LYS A 37 12.73 -19.11 6.51
CA LYS A 37 13.44 -20.13 7.28
C LYS A 37 12.92 -21.49 6.84
N VAL A 38 13.64 -22.13 5.93
CA VAL A 38 13.29 -23.44 5.39
C VAL A 38 13.98 -24.52 6.22
N PRO A 39 13.24 -25.39 6.92
CA PRO A 39 13.82 -26.48 7.68
C PRO A 39 14.20 -27.62 6.72
N TRP A 40 15.29 -27.46 5.97
CA TRP A 40 15.74 -28.45 4.95
C TRP A 40 15.89 -29.88 5.50
N LYS A 41 16.16 -30.03 6.80
CA LYS A 41 16.28 -31.33 7.48
C LYS A 41 14.94 -31.91 7.96
N GLY A 42 13.89 -31.08 8.03
CA GLY A 42 12.59 -31.41 8.61
C GLY A 42 11.41 -31.12 7.69
N LEU A 43 11.64 -30.98 6.38
CA LEU A 43 10.58 -30.74 5.38
C LEU A 43 9.45 -31.77 5.53
N GLY A 44 8.24 -31.29 5.81
CA GLY A 44 7.03 -32.10 6.01
C GLY A 44 6.70 -32.42 7.48
N LYS A 45 7.65 -32.28 8.40
CA LYS A 45 7.41 -32.37 9.87
C LYS A 45 7.41 -31.00 10.54
N GLU A 46 8.33 -30.14 10.11
CA GLU A 46 8.48 -28.78 10.59
C GLU A 46 7.97 -27.79 9.54
N PRO A 47 7.24 -26.73 9.95
CA PRO A 47 6.72 -25.75 9.01
C PRO A 47 7.82 -24.83 8.50
N VAL A 48 7.66 -24.36 7.26
CA VAL A 48 8.45 -23.23 6.75
C VAL A 48 7.96 -21.96 7.42
N ILE A 49 8.88 -21.20 8.03
CA ILE A 49 8.54 -19.93 8.66
C ILE A 49 8.89 -18.79 7.70
N VAL A 50 7.91 -17.93 7.43
CA VAL A 50 8.10 -16.74 6.58
C VAL A 50 7.98 -15.50 7.45
N LEU A 51 9.01 -14.67 7.44
CA LEU A 51 9.06 -13.40 8.14
C LEU A 51 9.04 -12.28 7.10
N ILE A 52 8.13 -11.33 7.27
CA ILE A 52 7.96 -10.18 6.39
C ILE A 52 8.25 -8.92 7.20
N ASP A 53 9.22 -8.15 6.75
CA ASP A 53 9.62 -6.89 7.37
C ASP A 53 9.37 -5.71 6.43
N ARG A 54 8.76 -4.66 6.98
CA ARG A 54 8.36 -3.41 6.31
C ARG A 54 7.51 -3.63 5.05
N VAL A 55 6.20 -3.51 5.21
CA VAL A 55 5.24 -3.60 4.10
C VAL A 55 4.64 -2.22 3.85
N PHE A 56 4.77 -1.74 2.61
CA PHE A 56 4.19 -0.48 2.16
C PHE A 56 3.12 -0.78 1.12
N ILE A 57 1.94 -0.18 1.27
CA ILE A 57 0.80 -0.42 0.38
C ILE A 57 0.16 0.92 0.02
N LEU A 58 -0.09 1.13 -1.27
CA LEU A 58 -0.93 2.21 -1.77
C LEU A 58 -2.33 1.65 -2.02
N ALA A 59 -3.27 2.03 -1.15
CA ALA A 59 -4.65 1.54 -1.19
C ALA A 59 -5.66 2.68 -1.38
N HIS A 60 -6.82 2.35 -1.95
CA HIS A 60 -7.97 3.22 -2.09
C HIS A 60 -9.21 2.57 -1.43
N PRO A 61 -10.09 3.36 -0.81
CA PRO A 61 -11.31 2.85 -0.19
C PRO A 61 -12.21 2.22 -1.25
N VAL A 62 -12.72 1.01 -1.01
CA VAL A 62 -13.66 0.35 -1.93
C VAL A 62 -14.91 1.22 -2.05
N VAL A 63 -15.07 1.92 -3.18
CA VAL A 63 -16.31 2.65 -3.48
C VAL A 63 -17.27 1.60 -4.03
N ASP A 64 -18.12 1.08 -3.17
CA ASP A 64 -19.19 0.18 -3.58
C ASP A 64 -20.12 0.97 -4.52
N GLY A 65 -20.04 0.69 -5.82
CA GLY A 65 -20.70 1.45 -6.88
C GLY A 65 -22.22 1.33 -6.89
N ARG A 66 -22.84 0.89 -5.80
CA ARG A 66 -24.29 0.62 -5.72
C ARG A 66 -25.13 1.78 -5.18
N SER A 67 -24.54 2.90 -4.78
CA SER A 67 -25.34 4.03 -4.23
C SER A 67 -24.80 5.43 -4.56
N LEU A 68 -24.35 5.69 -5.78
CA LEU A 68 -24.22 7.08 -6.23
C LEU A 68 -24.92 7.22 -7.57
N LYS A 69 -26.08 7.90 -7.56
CA LYS A 69 -26.70 8.40 -8.79
C LYS A 69 -25.68 9.30 -9.47
N GLU A 70 -25.67 9.38 -10.80
CA GLU A 70 -24.63 10.10 -11.56
C GLU A 70 -24.49 11.57 -11.10
N GLU A 71 -25.61 12.19 -10.69
CA GLU A 71 -25.65 13.54 -10.10
C GLU A 71 -24.84 13.69 -8.80
N ASP A 72 -24.76 12.64 -7.97
CA ASP A 72 -23.99 12.65 -6.72
C ASP A 72 -22.49 12.48 -6.98
N ARG A 73 -22.13 11.86 -8.11
CA ARG A 73 -20.72 11.66 -8.51
C ARG A 73 -20.09 12.97 -8.97
N GLU A 74 -20.80 13.76 -9.75
CA GLU A 74 -20.33 15.09 -10.19
C GLU A 74 -20.12 16.02 -9.01
N LYS A 75 -21.10 16.12 -8.09
CA LYS A 75 -20.98 16.96 -6.89
C LYS A 75 -19.82 16.50 -5.99
N LEU A 76 -19.64 15.19 -5.83
CA LEU A 76 -18.53 14.64 -5.05
C LEU A 76 -17.18 14.86 -5.73
N PHE A 77 -17.13 14.84 -7.07
CA PHE A 77 -15.93 15.11 -7.85
C PHE A 77 -15.51 16.57 -7.72
N GLU A 78 -16.45 17.51 -7.89
CA GLU A 78 -16.23 18.94 -7.68
C GLU A 78 -15.76 19.26 -6.25
N ALA A 79 -16.41 18.68 -5.24
CA ALA A 79 -16.00 18.87 -3.85
C ALA A 79 -14.58 18.34 -3.56
N LYS A 80 -14.18 17.22 -4.19
CA LYS A 80 -12.83 16.66 -4.08
C LYS A 80 -11.79 17.53 -4.78
N LEU A 81 -12.10 18.09 -5.94
CA LEU A 81 -11.20 19.01 -6.65
C LEU A 81 -10.92 20.27 -5.81
N GLN A 82 -11.96 20.85 -5.19
CA GLN A 82 -11.80 21.98 -4.28
C GLN A 82 -10.94 21.64 -3.06
N GLN A 83 -11.08 20.45 -2.47
CA GLN A 83 -10.22 20.02 -1.37
C GLN A 83 -8.76 19.86 -1.80
N ILE A 84 -8.50 19.30 -2.98
CA ILE A 84 -7.13 19.16 -3.51
C ILE A 84 -6.51 20.54 -3.77
N GLU A 85 -7.26 21.50 -4.31
CA GLU A 85 -6.80 22.86 -4.53
C GLU A 85 -6.42 23.55 -3.21
N VAL A 86 -7.27 23.46 -2.18
CA VAL A 86 -6.98 24.00 -0.85
C VAL A 86 -5.76 23.34 -0.24
N ASN A 87 -5.65 22.01 -0.32
CA ASN A 87 -4.53 21.27 0.26
C ASN A 87 -3.22 21.56 -0.50
N THR A 88 -3.27 21.72 -1.83
CA THR A 88 -2.12 22.10 -2.67
C THR A 88 -1.66 23.51 -2.33
N ARG A 89 -2.59 24.44 -2.12
CA ARG A 89 -2.28 25.82 -1.74
C ARG A 89 -1.64 25.90 -0.35
N LEU A 90 -2.11 25.10 0.60
CA LEU A 90 -1.51 24.99 1.93
C LEU A 90 -0.11 24.36 1.88
N MET A 91 0.12 23.37 1.02
CA MET A 91 1.46 22.80 0.82
C MET A 91 2.43 23.80 0.17
N GLN A 92 1.96 24.66 -0.73
CA GLN A 92 2.79 25.72 -1.30
C GLN A 92 3.18 26.79 -0.26
N PHE A 93 2.31 27.05 0.72
CA PHE A 93 2.62 27.90 1.88
C PHE A 93 3.57 27.24 2.89
N PHE A 94 3.47 25.92 3.11
CA PHE A 94 4.33 25.20 4.06
C PHE A 94 5.69 24.79 3.48
N PHE A 95 5.88 24.83 2.15
CA PHE A 95 7.09 24.32 1.48
C PHE A 95 7.88 25.37 0.66
N CYS A 96 7.78 26.67 0.99
CA CYS A 96 8.76 27.65 0.56
C CYS A 96 9.68 28.08 1.72
N PRO A 97 10.76 27.33 2.02
CA PRO A 97 11.82 27.81 2.88
C PRO A 97 12.94 28.39 2.02
N GLU A 98 12.79 29.63 1.56
CA GLU A 98 13.95 30.37 1.07
C GLU A 98 14.03 31.75 1.71
N ARG A 99 14.88 31.79 2.75
CA ARG A 99 15.41 32.95 3.45
C ARG A 99 15.63 34.14 2.51
N LYS A 100 15.29 35.35 2.97
CA LYS A 100 16.23 36.49 2.98
C LYS A 100 15.94 37.46 4.12
N LYS A 101 16.91 37.50 5.03
CA LYS A 101 17.34 38.53 6.00
C LYS A 101 16.32 39.04 7.02
#